data_AF-A0A6B3HEG8-F1
#
_entry.id   AF-A0A6B3HEG8-F1
#
_cell.length_a   1.000
_cell.length_b   1.000
_cell.length_c   1.000
_cell.angle_alpha   90.00
_cell.angle_beta   90.00
_cell.angle_gamma   90.00
#
_symmetry.space_group_name_H-M   'P 1'
#
loop_
_entity.id
_entity.type
_entity.pdbx_description
1 polymer ?
#
loop_
_entity_poly.entity_id
_entity_poly.type
_entity_poly.pdbx_seq_one_letter_code
_entity_poly.pdbx_strand_id
1 'polypeptide(L)' 'LERTARRAGSVPLHSVGIGAPGLIDPVTGELRDSSGLPAWHRGLVRVLQQRLPATVLVENETNLAAV' A
#
# COMPACT_ATOMS: atom_id res chain seq x y z
N LEU A 1 -6.29 -1.53 -9.50
CA LEU A 1 -6.94 -0.95 -8.30
C LEU A 1 -8.34 -0.42 -8.58
N GLU A 2 -8.53 0.52 -9.52
CA GLU A 2 -9.86 1.10 -9.81
C GLU A 2 -10.95 0.10 -10.19
N ARG A 3 -10.59 -0.93 -10.98
CA ARG A 3 -11.53 -2.03 -11.32
C ARG A 3 -11.91 -2.82 -10.07
N THR A 4 -10.95 -3.08 -9.18
CA THR A 4 -11.18 -3.76 -7.90
C THR A 4 -12.05 -2.92 -6.97
N ALA A 5 -11.75 -1.62 -6.84
CA ALA A 5 -12.53 -0.66 -6.07
C ALA A 5 -13.99 -0.62 -6.52
N ARG A 6 -14.24 -0.47 -7.83
CA ARG A 6 -15.59 -0.50 -8.41
C ARG A 6 -16.34 -1.80 -8.14
N ARG A 7 -15.65 -2.94 -8.10
CA ARG A 7 -16.25 -4.24 -7.77
C ARG A 7 -16.57 -4.38 -6.27
N ALA A 8 -15.76 -3.77 -5.42
CA ALA A 8 -15.94 -3.79 -3.96
C ALA A 8 -17.06 -2.85 -3.47
N GLY A 9 -17.56 -1.95 -4.32
CA GLY A 9 -18.60 -0.98 -3.97
C GLY A 9 -18.07 0.45 -3.91
N SER A 10 -18.57 1.24 -2.96
CA SER A 10 -18.51 2.71 -2.89
C SER A 10 -17.19 3.32 -3.39
N VAL A 11 -17.30 3.97 -4.55
CA VAL A 11 -16.36 4.99 -5.03
C VAL A 11 -16.96 6.37 -4.74
N PRO A 12 -16.16 7.38 -4.38
CA PRO A 12 -14.70 7.33 -4.22
C PRO A 12 -14.27 6.60 -2.93
N LEU A 13 -13.13 5.91 -2.98
CA LEU A 13 -12.54 5.29 -1.81
C LEU A 13 -12.08 6.37 -0.84
N HIS A 14 -12.42 6.24 0.45
CA HIS A 14 -11.87 7.10 1.50
C HIS A 14 -10.42 6.70 1.83
N SER A 15 -10.14 5.40 1.91
CA SER A 15 -8.81 4.89 2.30
C SER A 15 -8.47 3.56 1.63
N VAL A 16 -7.18 3.27 1.52
CA VAL A 16 -6.60 2.03 0.99
C VAL A 16 -5.51 1.56 1.94
N GLY A 17 -5.67 0.37 2.52
CA GLY A 17 -4.64 -0.32 3.28
C GLY A 17 -3.91 -1.36 2.43
N ILE A 18 -2.58 -1.44 2.56
CA ILE A 18 -1.74 -2.38 1.82
C ILE A 18 -0.86 -3.13 2.82
N GLY A 19 -1.03 -4.45 2.88
CA GLY A 19 -0.09 -5.34 3.55
C GLY A 19 1.07 -5.65 2.62
N ALA A 20 2.30 -5.48 3.08
CA ALA A 20 3.49 -5.80 2.29
C ALA A 20 4.59 -6.49 3.11
N PRO A 21 5.38 -7.36 2.47
CA PRO A 21 6.55 -7.97 3.11
C PRO A 21 7.67 -6.96 3.27
N GLY A 22 8.38 -7.05 4.40
CA GLY A 22 9.55 -6.22 4.70
C GLY A 22 9.31 -5.14 5.74
N LEU A 23 10.37 -4.37 6.00
CA LEU A 23 10.33 -3.21 6.89
C LEU A 23 9.77 -2.01 6.13
N ILE A 24 8.76 -1.36 6.70
CA ILE A 24 8.25 -0.09 6.19
C ILE A 24 9.00 1.03 6.90
N ASP A 25 9.44 2.03 6.15
CA ASP A 25 10.00 3.23 6.72
C ASP A 25 8.87 4.03 7.39
N PRO A 26 8.91 4.26 8.71
CA PRO A 26 7.82 4.90 9.43
C PRO A 26 7.67 6.40 9.12
N VAL A 27 8.68 7.02 8.50
CA VAL A 27 8.66 8.45 8.16
C VAL A 27 8.10 8.64 6.75
N THR A 28 8.52 7.81 5.79
CA THR A 28 8.13 7.98 4.39
C THR A 28 6.99 7.06 3.95
N GLY A 29 6.71 5.99 4.70
CA GLY A 29 5.80 4.93 4.29
C GLY A 29 6.35 4.04 3.16
N GLU A 30 7.63 4.18 2.82
CA GLU A 30 8.27 3.39 1.76
C GLU A 30 8.73 2.03 2.26
N LEU A 31 8.73 1.06 1.35
CA LEU A 31 9.23 -0.27 1.63
C LEU A 31 10.77 -0.23 1.60
N ARG A 32 11.41 -0.53 2.73
CA ARG A 32 12.86 -0.68 2.83
C ARG A 32 13.30 -1.95 2.12
N ASP A 33 14.61 -2.12 1.98
CA ASP A 33 15.22 -3.23 1.25
C ASP A 33 14.89 -4.58 1.91
N SER A 34 13.77 -5.16 1.49
CA SER A 34 13.41 -6.55 1.74
C SER A 34 14.12 -7.37 0.66
N SER A 35 15.14 -8.12 1.09
CA SER A 35 15.91 -9.00 0.22
C SER A 35 14.98 -9.86 -0.64
N GLY A 36 15.03 -9.72 -1.96
CA GLY A 36 14.25 -10.51 -2.92
C GLY A 36 13.10 -9.78 -3.63
N LEU A 37 12.79 -8.52 -3.29
CA LEU A 37 11.72 -7.77 -3.98
C LEU A 37 12.24 -6.89 -5.13
N PRO A 38 11.49 -6.78 -6.25
CA PRO A 38 11.88 -5.94 -7.37
C PRO A 38 11.95 -4.44 -7.02
N ALA A 39 12.79 -3.67 -7.73
CA ALA A 39 12.96 -2.24 -7.49
C ALA A 39 11.66 -1.42 -7.58
N TRP A 40 10.69 -1.83 -8.41
CA TRP A 40 9.39 -1.16 -8.52
C TRP A 40 8.59 -1.20 -7.20
N HIS A 41 8.86 -2.19 -6.33
CA HIS A 41 8.17 -2.38 -5.07
C HIS A 41 8.33 -1.17 -4.13
N ARG A 42 9.51 -0.56 -4.11
CA ARG A 42 9.81 0.62 -3.27
C ARG A 42 8.99 1.85 -3.66
N GLY A 43 8.74 2.03 -4.96
CA GLY A 43 8.01 3.18 -5.49
C GLY A 43 6.49 3.00 -5.52
N LEU A 44 5.98 1.80 -5.28
CA LEU A 44 4.55 1.48 -5.43
C LEU A 44 3.67 2.39 -4.56
N VAL A 45 4.04 2.53 -3.28
CA VAL A 45 3.28 3.30 -2.29
C VAL A 45 3.12 4.75 -2.74
N ARG A 46 4.24 5.37 -3.13
CA ARG A 46 4.28 6.73 -3.65
C ARG A 46 3.40 6.91 -4.87
N VAL A 47 3.47 5.97 -5.82
CA VAL A 47 2.66 6.01 -7.05
C VAL A 47 1.17 5.88 -6.73
N LEU A 48 0.80 5.05 -5.77
CA LEU A 48 -0.61 4.89 -5.35
C LEU A 48 -1.11 6.13 -4.61
N GLN A 49 -0.32 6.72 -3.72
CA GLN A 49 -0.63 7.99 -3.05
C GLN A 49 -0.86 9.14 -4.06
N GLN A 50 -0.07 9.19 -5.13
CA GLN A 50 -0.21 10.21 -6.18
C GLN A 50 -1.43 9.99 -7.08
N ARG A 51 -1.85 8.74 -7.28
CA ARG A 51 -2.90 8.38 -8.26
C ARG A 51 -4.28 8.25 -7.66
N LEU A 52 -4.39 8.08 -6.34
CA LEU A 52 -5.67 7.86 -5.68
C LEU A 52 -6.08 9.09 -4.87
N PRO A 53 -7.35 9.52 -4.93
CA PRO A 53 -7.87 10.58 -4.07
C PRO A 53 -8.13 10.09 -2.63
N ALA A 54 -7.47 9.01 -2.21
CA ALA A 54 -7.73 8.28 -0.98
C ALA A 54 -6.46 8.22 -0.12
N THR A 55 -6.61 8.17 1.20
CA THR A 55 -5.49 7.93 2.11
C THR A 55 -4.91 6.54 1.86
N VAL A 56 -3.62 6.44 1.51
CA VAL A 56 -2.93 5.15 1.32
C VAL A 56 -2.04 4.88 2.53
N LEU A 57 -2.31 3.76 3.19
CA LEU A 57 -1.57 3.25 4.34
C LEU A 57 -0.90 1.94 3.96
N VAL A 58 0.31 1.74 4.46
CA VAL A 58 1.09 0.52 4.21
C VAL A 58 1.50 -0.03 5.57
N GLU A 59 1.27 -1.32 5.76
CA GLU A 59 1.60 -2.03 6.99
C GLU A 59 2.26 -3.36 6.68
N ASN A 60 3.03 -3.89 7.64
CA ASN A 60 3.60 -5.22 7.51
C ASN A 60 2.47 -6.26 7.39
N GLU A 61 2.61 -7.20 6.46
CA GLU A 61 1.60 -8.22 6.20
C GLU A 61 1.18 -9.04 7.44
N THR A 62 2.13 -9.31 8.35
CA THR A 62 1.86 -10.07 9.57
C THR A 62 1.07 -9.22 10.57
N ASN A 63 1.43 -7.95 10.71
CA ASN A 63 0.67 -7.01 11.55
C ASN A 63 -0.76 -6.80 11.02
N LEU A 64 -0.90 -6.65 9.70
CA LEU A 64 -2.21 -6.47 9.06
C LEU A 64 -3.08 -7.72 9.16
N ALA A 65 -2.50 -8.93 9.15
CA ALA A 65 -3.24 -10.18 9.32
C ALA A 65 -3.61 -10.47 10.78
N ALA A 66 -2.99 -9.79 11.74
CA ALA A 66 -3.24 -9.97 13.16
C ALA A 66 -4.44 -9.16 13.69
N VAL A 67 -5.09 -8.35 12.84
CA VAL A 67 -6.29 -7.55 13.15
C VAL A 67 -7.51 -8.10 12.41
#